data_AF-A0A2H0BCJ3-F1
#
_entry.id   AF-A0A2H0BCJ3-F1
#
_cell.length_a   1.000
_cell.length_b   1.000
_cell.length_c   1.000
_cell.angle_alpha   90.00
_cell.angle_beta   90.00
_cell.angle_gamma   90.00
#
_symmetry.space_group_name_H-M   'P 1'
#
loop_
_entity.id
_entity.type
_entity.pdbx_description
1 polymer ?
#
loop_
_entity_poly.entity_id
_entity_poly.type
_entity_poly.pdbx_seq_one_letter_code
_entity_poly.pdbx_strand_id
1 'polypeptide(L)' 'MKAIEITGEIEKAGLLKLDFPIDLRRKQKVKVIILYNEEDNINEKLWLTAISNNPVFEFLKDKAEDIYSILDGKPIKK' A
#
# COMPACT_ATOMS: atom_id res chain seq x y z
N MET A 1 -13.30 7.13 24.44
CA MET A 1 -11.88 6.74 24.19
C MET A 1 -11.16 7.95 23.61
N LYS A 2 -9.90 8.21 23.99
CA LYS A 2 -9.10 9.34 23.47
C LYS A 2 -7.87 8.77 22.77
N ALA A 3 -7.60 9.22 21.55
CA ALA A 3 -6.40 8.88 20.79
C ALA A 3 -5.38 10.01 20.88
N ILE A 4 -4.10 9.67 20.79
CA ILE A 4 -2.98 10.61 20.67
C ILE A 4 -2.20 10.16 19.44
N GLU A 5 -2.05 11.06 18.48
CA GLU A 5 -1.19 10.85 17.32
C GLU A 5 0.14 11.55 17.58
N ILE A 6 1.24 10.82 17.37
CA ILE A 6 2.59 11.29 17.59
C ILE A 6 3.52 10.61 16.59
N THR A 7 4.52 11.34 16.12
CA THR A 7 5.53 10.84 15.19
C THR A 7 6.72 10.23 15.93
N GLY A 8 7.43 9.35 15.22
CA GLY A 8 8.60 8.67 15.72
C GLY A 8 9.17 7.73 14.67
N GLU A 9 10.25 7.06 15.03
CA GLU A 9 10.98 6.15 14.15
C GLU A 9 11.12 4.78 14.80
N ILE A 10 11.03 3.72 13.99
CA ILE A 10 11.43 2.38 14.41
C ILE A 10 12.94 2.26 14.18
N GLU A 11 13.72 2.22 15.25
CA GLU A 11 15.17 2.03 15.15
C GLU A 11 15.50 0.61 14.66
N LYS A 12 16.73 0.38 14.18
CA LYS A 12 17.19 -0.92 13.64
C LYS A 12 16.99 -2.12 14.58
N ALA A 13 16.89 -1.87 15.89
CA ALA A 13 16.61 -2.90 16.89
C ALA A 13 15.11 -3.24 17.05
N GLY A 14 14.23 -2.65 16.24
CA GLY A 14 12.77 -2.79 16.36
C GLY A 14 12.17 -1.99 17.52
N LEU A 15 12.90 -1.01 18.05
CA LEU A 15 12.45 -0.15 19.15
C LEU A 15 11.76 1.10 18.59
N LEU A 16 10.55 1.39 19.07
CA LEU A 16 9.84 2.64 18.74
C LEU A 16 10.38 3.78 19.58
N LYS A 17 11.01 4.75 18.91
CA LYS A 17 11.46 6.00 19.50
C LYS A 17 10.52 7.12 19.06
N LEU A 18 9.89 7.77 20.04
CA LEU A 18 8.99 8.89 19.80
C LEU A 18 9.78 10.20 19.72
N ASP A 19 9.35 11.12 18.87
CA ASP A 19 9.96 12.45 18.76
C ASP A 19 9.73 13.27 20.03
N PHE A 20 8.59 13.05 20.71
CA PHE A 20 8.22 13.72 21.95
C PHE A 20 7.67 12.72 22.98
N PRO A 21 7.79 13.01 24.29
CA PRO A 21 7.18 12.20 25.32
C PRO A 21 5.65 12.31 25.30
N ILE A 22 4.97 11.21 25.57
CA ILE A 22 3.51 11.21 25.74
C ILE A 22 3.18 11.79 27.12
N ASP A 23 2.49 12.93 27.17
CA ASP A 23 2.04 13.55 28.43
C ASP A 23 0.81 12.83 29.02
N LEU A 24 1.00 11.59 29.45
CA LEU A 24 0.04 10.82 30.24
C LEU A 24 0.62 10.62 31.65
N ARG A 25 0.36 11.58 32.53
CA ARG A 25 0.87 11.62 33.92
C ARG A 25 0.24 10.58 34.86
N ARG A 26 -0.37 9.54 34.32
CA ARG A 26 -1.05 8.47 35.07
C ARG A 26 -0.65 7.12 34.53
N LYS A 27 -0.31 6.18 35.43
CA LYS A 27 -0.04 4.79 35.07
C LYS A 27 -1.35 4.13 34.64
N GLN A 28 -1.46 3.75 33.37
CA GLN A 28 -2.64 3.09 32.81
C GLN A 28 -2.25 2.19 31.63
N LYS A 29 -3.11 1.20 31.32
CA LYS A 29 -2.95 0.39 30.11
C LYS A 29 -3.35 1.20 28.87
N VAL A 30 -2.61 1.02 27.78
CA VAL A 30 -2.87 1.67 26.49
C VAL A 30 -2.90 0.64 25.37
N LYS A 31 -3.51 0.99 24.24
CA LYS A 31 -3.41 0.26 22.97
C LYS A 31 -2.58 1.11 22.03
N VAL A 32 -1.60 0.51 21.34
CA VAL A 32 -0.70 1.20 20.40
C VAL A 32 -1.07 0.77 18.98
N ILE A 33 -1.16 1.73 18.07
CA ILE A 33 -1.32 1.52 16.62
C ILE A 33 -0.09 2.16 15.97
N ILE A 34 0.60 1.43 15.10
CA ILE A 34 1.76 1.92 14.36
C ILE A 34 1.35 2.02 12.89
N LEU A 35 1.48 3.23 12.33
CA LEU A 35 1.29 3.48 10.90
C LEU A 35 2.69 3.71 10.32
N TYR A 36 3.08 2.91 9.35
CA TYR A 36 4.35 3.07 8.64
C TYR A 36 4.07 3.00 7.13
N ASN A 37 4.82 3.78 6.36
CA ASN A 37 4.82 3.63 4.91
C ASN A 37 5.61 2.37 4.61
N GLU A 38 4.89 1.32 4.20
CA GLU A 38 5.51 0.24 3.45
C GLU A 38 5.88 0.87 2.11
N GLU A 39 7.16 1.21 1.88
CA GLU A 39 7.61 1.49 0.51
C GLU A 39 7.17 0.29 -0.32
N ASP A 40 6.38 0.53 -1.37
CA ASP A 40 5.71 -0.45 -2.23
C ASP A 40 6.69 -1.55 -2.68
N ASN A 41 6.90 -2.52 -1.80
CA ASN A 41 7.62 -3.75 -2.08
C ASN A 41 6.62 -4.84 -2.44
N ILE A 42 5.41 -4.44 -2.87
CA ILE A 42 4.73 -5.19 -3.91
C ILE A 42 5.66 -5.10 -5.10
N ASN A 43 6.54 -6.10 -5.20
CA ASN A 43 7.36 -6.32 -6.36
C ASN A 43 6.39 -6.36 -7.55
N GLU A 44 6.33 -5.27 -8.31
CA GLU A 44 5.35 -5.08 -9.39
C GLU A 44 5.41 -6.27 -10.36
N LYS A 45 6.61 -6.84 -10.54
CA LYS A 45 6.81 -8.07 -11.31
C LYS A 45 6.10 -9.28 -10.69
N LEU A 46 6.15 -9.46 -9.37
CA LEU A 46 5.43 -10.53 -8.66
C LEU A 46 3.92 -10.34 -8.80
N TRP A 47 3.44 -9.10 -8.66
CA TRP A 47 2.02 -8.77 -8.79
C TRP A 47 1.50 -9.01 -10.21
N LEU A 48 2.22 -8.50 -11.23
CA LEU A 48 1.95 -8.75 -12.65
C LEU A 48 1.98 -10.24 -13.00
N THR A 49 2.96 -10.98 -12.49
CA THR A 49 3.07 -12.43 -12.73
C THR A 49 1.90 -13.18 -12.11
N ALA A 50 1.49 -12.80 -10.89
CA ALA A 50 0.36 -13.42 -10.20
C ALA A 50 -0.96 -13.18 -10.93
N ILE A 51 -1.21 -11.95 -11.39
CA ILE A 51 -2.45 -11.60 -12.11
C ILE A 51 -2.49 -12.24 -13.49
N SER A 52 -1.39 -12.20 -14.24
CA SER A 52 -1.35 -12.73 -15.62
C SER A 52 -1.64 -14.22 -15.70
N ASN A 53 -1.40 -14.97 -14.62
CA ASN A 53 -1.63 -16.42 -14.55
C ASN A 53 -2.84 -16.81 -13.68
N ASN A 54 -3.60 -15.83 -13.17
CA ASN A 54 -4.70 -16.14 -12.27
C ASN A 54 -5.96 -16.55 -13.07
N PRO A 55 -6.50 -17.78 -12.85
CA PRO A 55 -7.63 -18.31 -13.61
C PRO A 55 -8.92 -17.50 -13.45
N VAL A 56 -9.06 -16.69 -12.39
CA VAL A 56 -10.21 -15.79 -12.20
C VAL A 56 -10.32 -14.78 -13.35
N PHE A 57 -9.21 -14.44 -14.01
CA PHE A 57 -9.17 -13.49 -15.12
C PHE A 57 -9.18 -14.17 -16.50
N GLU A 58 -9.49 -15.47 -16.58
CA GLU A 58 -9.49 -16.19 -17.86
C GLU A 58 -10.52 -15.66 -18.86
N PHE A 59 -11.59 -15.03 -18.37
CA PHE A 59 -12.60 -14.36 -19.20
C PHE A 59 -12.02 -13.22 -20.07
N LEU A 60 -10.92 -12.57 -19.63
CA LEU A 60 -10.26 -11.52 -20.40
C LEU A 60 -9.60 -12.04 -21.70
N LYS A 61 -9.51 -13.37 -21.88
CA LYS A 61 -9.03 -13.97 -23.14
C LYS A 61 -10.12 -14.08 -24.20
N ASP A 62 -11.38 -13.80 -23.86
CA ASP A 62 -12.45 -13.76 -24.84
C ASP A 62 -12.26 -12.58 -25.79
N LYS A 63 -12.45 -12.80 -27.09
CA LYS A 63 -12.37 -11.75 -28.12
C LYS A 63 -13.38 -10.63 -27.89
N ALA A 64 -14.47 -10.90 -27.19
CA ALA A 64 -15.44 -9.88 -26.79
C ALA A 64 -14.82 -8.82 -25.86
N GLU A 65 -13.77 -9.18 -25.11
CA GLU A 65 -13.06 -8.30 -24.18
C GLU A 65 -11.92 -7.51 -24.86
N ASP A 66 -11.58 -7.81 -26.13
CA ASP A 66 -10.62 -7.06 -26.96
C ASP A 66 -11.24 -5.74 -27.47
N ILE A 67 -11.65 -4.87 -26.54
CA ILE A 67 -12.42 -3.64 -26.83
C ILE A 67 -11.57 -2.48 -27.37
N TYR A 68 -10.25 -2.64 -27.44
CA TYR A 68 -9.33 -1.64 -27.99
C TYR A 68 -8.63 -2.16 -29.24
N SER A 69 -8.61 -1.33 -30.27
CA SER A 69 -7.93 -1.55 -31.53
C SER A 69 -6.80 -0.54 -31.72
N ILE A 70 -5.82 -0.91 -32.54
CA ILE A 70 -4.73 -0.02 -32.95
C ILE A 70 -5.24 1.24 -33.68
N LEU A 71 -6.45 1.17 -34.24
CA LEU A 71 -7.10 2.28 -34.94
C LEU A 71 -7.77 3.30 -34.00
N ASP A 72 -7.95 2.97 -32.72
CA ASP A 72 -8.62 3.84 -31.75
C ASP A 72 -7.71 4.97 -31.24
N GLY A 73 -6.39 4.84 -31.46
CA GLY A 73 -5.41 5.84 -31.10
C GLY A 73 -5.57 7.12 -31.93
N LYS A 74 -5.64 8.28 -31.26
CA LYS A 74 -5.51 9.58 -31.92
C LYS A 74 -4.06 10.05 -31.89
N PRO A 75 -3.56 10.69 -32.96
CA PRO A 75 -2.22 11.26 -32.95
C PRO A 75 -2.12 12.33 -31.87
N ILE A 76 -1.06 12.24 -31.07
CA ILE A 76 -0.71 13.29 -30.10
C ILE A 76 -0.28 14.51 -30.91
N LYS A 77 -1.13 15.56 -30.93
CA LYS A 77 -0.76 16.84 -31.52
C LYS A 77 0.30 17.49 -30.62
N LYS A 78 1.47 17.75 -31.19
CA LYS A 78 2.52 18.57 -30.56
C LYS A 78 2.18 20.04 -30.67
#